data_AF-A0A0Q8KPB0-F1
#
_entry.id   AF-A0A0Q8KPB0-F1
#
_cell.length_a   1.000
_cell.length_b   1.000
_cell.length_c   1.000
_cell.angle_alpha   90.00
_cell.angle_beta   90.00
_cell.angle_gamma   90.00
#
_symmetry.space_group_name_H-M   'P 1'
#
loop_
_entity.id
_entity.type
_entity.pdbx_description
1 polymer ?
#
loop_
_entity_poly.entity_id
_entity_poly.type
_entity_poly.pdbx_seq_one_letter_code
_entity_poly.pdbx_strand_id
1 'polypeptide(L)'
;MSFPTRLQMVLSEGRAVIRSGIKIVCTTGSYGFWNGKGDITVAGQLYWPNSLITVSEPVYGLGTAASTFTVELIAKRDSGLTPDKLALIESEGYKDAPVTVFDFYIDPDDRSFLHAEPGAYGFIDTIDHSRDNGEKKMIANVRSGAIANHRDGYRTASHEDQQLVSPGDQFFQYASKVKHETFDIKFD
;
A
#
# COMPACT_ATOMS: atom_id res chain seq x y z
N MET A 1 10.09 11.07 -16.56
CA MET A 1 11.30 11.02 -15.70
C MET A 1 12.31 10.12 -16.40
N SER A 2 13.61 10.45 -16.37
CA SER A 2 14.66 9.60 -16.95
C SER A 2 15.26 8.72 -15.87
N PHE A 3 15.45 7.43 -16.15
CA PHE A 3 16.20 6.55 -15.26
C PHE A 3 17.65 7.02 -15.09
N PRO A 4 18.32 6.70 -13.97
CA PRO A 4 19.76 6.94 -13.81
C PRO A 4 20.56 6.30 -14.95
N THR A 5 21.63 6.96 -15.41
CA THR A 5 22.45 6.48 -16.53
C THR A 5 22.94 5.05 -16.33
N ARG A 6 23.36 4.72 -15.10
CA ARG A 6 23.82 3.37 -14.77
C ARG A 6 22.72 2.32 -14.90
N LEU A 7 21.49 2.66 -14.49
CA LEU A 7 20.33 1.77 -14.64
C LEU A 7 20.02 1.50 -16.12
N GLN A 8 20.08 2.53 -16.96
CA GLN A 8 19.86 2.37 -18.41
C GLN A 8 20.87 1.41 -19.05
N MET A 9 22.15 1.51 -18.64
CA MET A 9 23.19 0.59 -19.12
C MET A 9 22.88 -0.86 -18.75
N VAL A 10 22.67 -1.15 -17.46
CA VAL A 10 22.45 -2.54 -17.00
C VAL A 10 21.15 -3.14 -17.54
N LEU A 11 20.12 -2.31 -17.80
CA LEU A 11 18.90 -2.73 -18.49
C LEU A 11 19.18 -3.05 -19.96
N SER A 12 19.94 -2.21 -20.67
CA SER A 12 20.30 -2.45 -22.08
C SER A 12 21.17 -3.70 -22.26
N GLU A 13 22.01 -4.02 -21.28
CA GLU A 13 22.82 -5.25 -21.23
C GLU A 13 22.03 -6.49 -20.82
N GLY A 14 20.78 -6.35 -20.35
CA GLY A 14 19.96 -7.46 -19.84
C GLY A 14 20.48 -8.06 -18.52
N ARG A 15 21.29 -7.30 -17.76
CA ARG A 15 21.95 -7.76 -16.53
C ARG A 15 21.35 -7.16 -15.25
N ALA A 16 20.32 -6.32 -15.36
CA ALA A 16 19.71 -5.67 -14.22
C ALA A 16 19.18 -6.69 -13.19
N VAL A 17 19.48 -6.48 -11.92
CA VAL A 17 18.99 -7.32 -10.83
C VAL A 17 17.76 -6.65 -10.22
N ILE A 18 16.60 -7.28 -10.39
CA ILE A 18 15.34 -6.78 -9.84
C ILE A 18 15.03 -7.51 -8.53
N ARG A 19 14.63 -6.75 -7.53
CA ARG A 19 14.25 -7.21 -6.19
C ARG A 19 12.93 -6.56 -5.81
N SER A 20 12.11 -7.28 -5.04
CA SER A 20 10.80 -6.78 -4.63
C SER A 20 10.93 -6.13 -3.27
N GLY A 21 10.36 -4.93 -3.14
CA GLY A 21 10.22 -4.17 -1.92
C GLY A 21 8.75 -3.91 -1.60
N ILE A 22 8.43 -3.76 -0.33
CA ILE A 22 7.11 -3.36 0.14
C ILE A 22 7.29 -2.28 1.19
N LYS A 23 6.48 -1.22 1.12
CA LYS A 23 6.34 -0.22 2.16
C LYS A 23 4.91 -0.23 2.68
N ILE A 24 4.78 -0.29 3.99
CA ILE A 24 3.51 -0.18 4.71
C ILE A 24 3.57 1.09 5.55
N VAL A 25 2.59 1.98 5.39
CA VAL A 25 2.48 3.21 6.17
C VAL A 25 1.41 2.99 7.25
N CYS A 26 1.83 2.63 8.45
CA CYS A 26 0.94 2.46 9.59
C CYS A 26 0.69 3.82 10.28
N THR A 27 -0.18 3.81 11.30
CA THR A 27 -0.55 5.03 12.03
C THR A 27 0.63 5.64 12.78
N THR A 28 1.52 4.84 13.39
CA THR A 28 2.64 5.39 14.18
C THR A 28 3.97 5.43 13.42
N GLY A 29 4.07 4.73 12.28
CA GLY A 29 5.33 4.62 11.55
C GLY A 29 5.20 4.00 10.16
N SER A 30 6.28 4.10 9.39
CA SER A 30 6.42 3.46 8.08
C SER A 30 7.41 2.30 8.14
N TYR A 31 6.99 1.14 7.66
CA TYR A 31 7.75 -0.10 7.70
C TYR A 31 8.05 -0.58 6.29
N GLY A 32 9.33 -0.84 6.01
CA GLY A 32 9.81 -1.33 4.72
C GLY A 32 10.32 -2.77 4.82
N PHE A 33 10.00 -3.60 3.82
CA PHE A 33 10.53 -4.95 3.65
C PHE A 33 11.07 -5.13 2.24
N TRP A 34 12.14 -5.90 2.06
CA TRP A 34 12.65 -6.22 0.72
C TRP A 34 13.28 -7.61 0.65
N ASN A 35 13.24 -8.24 -0.53
CA ASN A 35 13.69 -9.63 -0.71
C ASN A 35 15.21 -9.81 -0.90
N GLY A 36 16.00 -8.85 -0.43
CA GLY A 36 17.45 -8.92 -0.48
C GLY A 36 18.11 -9.33 0.83
N LYS A 37 19.40 -8.99 0.95
CA LYS A 37 20.23 -9.34 2.12
C LYS A 37 20.68 -8.07 2.82
N GLY A 38 20.43 -8.01 4.13
CA GLY A 38 20.78 -6.86 4.96
C GLY A 38 19.74 -5.74 4.91
N ASP A 39 19.91 -4.76 5.77
CA ASP A 39 19.07 -3.57 5.80
C ASP A 39 19.51 -2.59 4.70
N ILE A 40 18.56 -1.96 4.00
CA ILE A 40 18.84 -0.89 3.04
C ILE A 40 18.01 0.35 3.37
N THR A 41 18.55 1.53 3.06
CA THR A 41 17.83 2.79 3.23
C THR A 41 17.57 3.41 1.86
N VAL A 42 16.30 3.61 1.54
CA VAL A 42 15.86 4.21 0.26
C VAL A 42 15.02 5.44 0.57
N ALA A 43 15.43 6.61 0.07
CA ALA A 43 14.76 7.89 0.31
C ALA A 43 14.47 8.17 1.82
N GLY A 44 15.40 7.79 2.70
CA GLY A 44 15.27 7.96 4.16
C GLY A 44 14.42 6.90 4.86
N GLN A 45 13.77 5.98 4.12
CA GLN A 45 13.04 4.84 4.67
C GLN A 45 13.96 3.62 4.80
N LEU A 46 13.99 3.01 5.98
CA LEU A 46 14.65 1.73 6.22
C LEU A 46 13.80 0.57 5.71
N TYR A 47 14.41 -0.33 4.95
CA TYR A 47 13.83 -1.60 4.49
C TYR A 47 14.59 -2.77 5.10
N TRP A 48 13.86 -3.61 5.84
CA TRP A 48 14.41 -4.81 6.45
C TRP A 48 14.38 -5.99 5.47
N PRO A 49 15.40 -6.87 5.52
CA PRO A 49 15.43 -8.04 4.66
C PRO A 49 14.34 -9.02 5.07
N ASN A 50 13.59 -9.49 4.08
CA ASN A 50 12.74 -10.66 4.17
C ASN A 50 12.83 -11.44 2.86
N SER A 51 13.59 -12.53 2.85
CA SER A 51 13.73 -13.38 1.65
C SER A 51 12.43 -14.08 1.23
N LEU A 52 11.41 -14.08 2.08
CA LEU A 52 10.13 -14.75 1.88
C LEU A 52 9.00 -13.72 1.83
N ILE A 53 9.09 -12.84 0.83
CA ILE A 53 8.00 -11.96 0.42
C ILE A 53 7.31 -12.62 -0.77
N THR A 54 6.03 -12.92 -0.61
CA THR A 54 5.18 -13.35 -1.72
C THR A 54 4.14 -12.27 -1.97
N VAL A 55 4.06 -11.77 -3.20
CA VAL A 55 2.98 -10.88 -3.63
C VAL A 55 2.18 -11.66 -4.66
N SER A 56 0.88 -11.88 -4.40
CA SER A 56 0.01 -12.47 -5.42
C SER A 56 -0.10 -11.50 -6.60
N GLU A 57 -0.09 -12.01 -7.83
CA GLU A 57 -0.21 -11.19 -9.02
C GLU A 57 -1.46 -10.28 -8.94
N PRO A 58 -1.29 -8.95 -8.93
CA PRO A 58 -2.43 -8.04 -8.95
C PRO A 58 -3.20 -8.23 -10.24
N VAL A 59 -4.54 -8.31 -10.17
CA VAL A 59 -5.36 -8.35 -11.38
C VAL A 59 -5.30 -6.96 -12.04
N TYR A 60 -4.50 -6.84 -13.10
CA TYR A 60 -4.41 -5.65 -13.94
C TYR A 60 -5.59 -5.61 -14.92
N GLY A 61 -6.75 -5.19 -14.44
CA GLY A 61 -7.92 -4.92 -15.29
C GLY A 61 -7.90 -3.48 -15.80
N LEU A 62 -8.35 -3.25 -17.04
CA LEU A 62 -8.64 -1.91 -17.58
C LEU A 62 -9.90 -1.28 -16.96
N GLY A 63 -10.61 -2.00 -16.09
CA GLY A 63 -11.82 -1.55 -15.43
C GLY A 63 -11.55 -0.68 -14.20
N THR A 64 -12.58 0.02 -13.74
CA THR A 64 -12.53 0.86 -12.52
C THR A 64 -12.70 0.07 -11.23
N ALA A 65 -12.97 -1.22 -11.32
CA ALA A 65 -13.22 -2.10 -10.18
C ALA A 65 -11.96 -2.30 -9.33
N ALA A 66 -12.12 -2.26 -8.01
CA ALA A 66 -11.04 -2.59 -7.10
C ALA A 66 -10.67 -4.07 -7.20
N SER A 67 -9.43 -4.35 -7.60
CA SER A 67 -8.83 -5.68 -7.46
C SER A 67 -8.21 -5.84 -6.06
N THR A 68 -8.17 -7.08 -5.58
CA THR A 68 -7.51 -7.48 -4.35
C THR A 68 -6.24 -8.24 -4.68
N PHE A 69 -5.17 -8.01 -3.91
CA PHE A 69 -3.96 -8.82 -3.93
C PHE A 69 -3.50 -9.09 -2.51
N THR A 70 -2.84 -10.23 -2.29
CA THR A 70 -2.29 -10.61 -1.00
C THR A 70 -0.79 -10.36 -0.97
N VAL A 71 -0.31 -9.94 0.19
CA VAL A 71 1.11 -9.77 0.49
C VAL A 71 1.41 -10.63 1.70
N GLU A 72 2.28 -11.63 1.51
CA GLU A 72 2.67 -12.57 2.56
C GLU A 72 4.07 -12.25 3.06
N LEU A 73 4.19 -12.13 4.39
CA LEU A 73 5.46 -11.99 5.10
C LEU A 73 5.64 -13.20 6.03
N ILE A 74 6.69 -13.98 5.78
CA ILE A 74 7.01 -15.15 6.61
C ILE A 74 8.08 -14.79 7.66
N ALA A 75 7.76 -15.00 8.92
CA ALA A 75 8.70 -14.90 10.04
C ALA A 75 9.64 -16.10 10.04
N LYS A 76 10.89 -15.92 9.60
CA LYS A 76 11.92 -16.93 9.77
C LYS A 76 13.21 -16.28 10.21
N ARG A 77 13.88 -16.85 11.21
CA ARG A 77 15.14 -16.32 11.73
C ARG A 77 16.18 -16.15 10.61
N ASP A 78 16.16 -17.05 9.64
CA ASP A 78 17.07 -17.04 8.49
C ASP A 78 16.60 -16.14 7.33
N SER A 79 15.34 -15.67 7.33
CA SER A 79 14.82 -14.77 6.27
C SER A 79 15.14 -13.30 6.51
N GLY A 80 15.66 -12.93 7.70
CA GLY A 80 15.99 -11.55 8.07
C GLY A 80 14.88 -10.81 8.83
N LEU A 81 13.67 -11.39 8.86
CA LEU A 81 12.53 -10.89 9.63
C LEU A 81 12.40 -11.66 10.94
N THR A 82 12.86 -11.06 12.04
CA THR A 82 12.73 -11.66 13.38
C THR A 82 11.28 -11.58 13.88
N PRO A 83 10.83 -12.53 14.72
CA PRO A 83 9.49 -12.48 15.32
C PRO A 83 9.20 -11.18 16.07
N ASP A 84 10.20 -10.54 16.67
CA ASP A 84 10.05 -9.27 17.38
C ASP A 84 9.65 -8.12 16.43
N LYS A 85 10.18 -8.11 15.20
CA LYS A 85 9.82 -7.10 14.20
C LYS A 85 8.39 -7.27 13.71
N LEU A 86 7.88 -8.49 13.64
CA LEU A 86 6.48 -8.74 13.31
C LEU A 86 5.54 -8.35 14.46
N ALA A 87 5.94 -8.63 15.71
CA ALA A 87 5.18 -8.21 16.88
C ALA A 87 5.05 -6.68 16.97
N LEU A 88 6.05 -5.92 16.50
CA LEU A 88 5.94 -4.46 16.37
C LEU A 88 4.82 -4.05 15.41
N ILE A 89 4.71 -4.69 14.25
CA ILE A 89 3.65 -4.41 13.27
C ILE A 89 2.28 -4.82 13.83
N GLU A 90 2.21 -5.91 14.60
CA GLU A 90 0.96 -6.33 15.26
C GLU A 90 0.43 -5.28 16.25
N SER A 91 1.31 -4.45 16.83
CA SER A 91 0.91 -3.35 17.72
C SER A 91 0.41 -2.09 17.00
N GLU A 92 0.50 -2.06 15.67
CA GLU A 92 0.11 -0.90 14.86
C GLU A 92 -1.36 -0.93 14.43
N GLY A 93 -1.92 0.26 14.23
CA GLY A 93 -3.17 0.41 13.48
C GLY A 93 -2.92 0.18 11.98
N TYR A 94 -3.26 -1.03 11.49
CA TYR A 94 -3.04 -1.43 10.10
C TYR A 94 -4.29 -1.33 9.20
N LYS A 95 -5.49 -1.12 9.75
CA LYS A 95 -6.71 -0.96 8.94
C LYS A 95 -6.60 0.30 8.05
N ASP A 96 -6.82 0.12 6.75
CA ASP A 96 -6.69 1.16 5.73
C ASP A 96 -5.29 1.79 5.63
N ALA A 97 -4.25 1.09 6.14
CA ALA A 97 -2.86 1.50 5.98
C ALA A 97 -2.45 1.40 4.50
N PRO A 98 -1.86 2.46 3.90
CA PRO A 98 -1.38 2.39 2.53
C PRO A 98 -0.19 1.44 2.40
N VAL A 99 -0.23 0.65 1.34
CA VAL A 99 0.82 -0.29 0.94
C VAL A 99 1.27 0.00 -0.48
N THR A 100 2.57 0.11 -0.66
CA THR A 100 3.19 0.24 -1.98
C THR A 100 4.18 -0.89 -2.18
N VAL A 101 4.01 -1.64 -3.26
CA VAL A 101 4.99 -2.61 -3.77
C VAL A 101 5.95 -1.87 -4.70
N PHE A 102 7.23 -2.15 -4.57
CA PHE A 102 8.30 -1.55 -5.35
C PHE A 102 9.12 -2.63 -6.05
N ASP A 103 9.60 -2.30 -7.25
CA ASP A 103 10.69 -2.99 -7.91
C ASP A 103 11.97 -2.21 -7.66
N PHE A 104 12.86 -2.79 -6.86
CA PHE A 104 14.19 -2.27 -6.58
C PHE A 104 15.17 -2.78 -7.62
N TYR A 105 15.76 -1.84 -8.34
CA TYR A 105 16.83 -2.08 -9.28
C TYR A 105 18.17 -2.00 -8.56
N ILE A 106 18.89 -3.11 -8.58
CA ILE A 106 20.19 -3.28 -7.95
C ILE A 106 21.25 -3.49 -9.04
N ASP A 107 22.41 -2.88 -8.86
CA ASP A 107 23.54 -3.07 -9.75
C ASP A 107 24.09 -4.51 -9.64
N PRO A 108 24.28 -5.25 -10.74
CA PRO A 108 24.82 -6.61 -10.70
C PRO A 108 26.28 -6.68 -10.25
N ASP A 109 27.06 -5.62 -10.44
CA ASP A 109 28.51 -5.64 -10.24
C ASP A 109 28.88 -5.37 -8.77
N ASP A 110 28.30 -4.33 -8.16
CA ASP A 110 28.61 -3.90 -6.78
C ASP A 110 27.45 -4.06 -5.79
N ARG A 111 26.27 -4.48 -6.26
CA ARG A 111 25.03 -4.62 -5.47
C ARG A 111 24.53 -3.31 -4.85
N SER A 112 24.91 -2.17 -5.41
CA SER A 112 24.39 -0.87 -5.01
C SER A 112 22.93 -0.69 -5.46
N PHE A 113 22.17 0.08 -4.68
CA PHE A 113 20.80 0.45 -5.03
C PHE A 113 20.82 1.53 -6.12
N LEU A 114 20.11 1.29 -7.23
CA LEU A 114 20.06 2.20 -8.37
C LEU A 114 18.76 3.01 -8.42
N HIS A 115 17.62 2.34 -8.28
CA HIS A 115 16.29 2.95 -8.41
C HIS A 115 15.21 2.10 -7.76
N ALA A 116 14.14 2.75 -7.30
CA ALA A 116 12.91 2.08 -6.86
C ALA A 116 11.77 2.52 -7.75
N GLU A 117 11.20 1.58 -8.51
CA GLU A 117 10.01 1.81 -9.31
C GLU A 117 8.77 1.40 -8.52
N PRO A 118 7.80 2.29 -8.28
CA PRO A 118 6.55 1.92 -7.64
C PRO A 118 5.71 1.07 -8.61
N GLY A 119 5.31 -0.12 -8.14
CA GLY A 119 4.41 -1.02 -8.85
C GLY A 119 2.99 -0.94 -8.31
N ALA A 120 2.52 -2.03 -7.69
CA ALA A 120 1.18 -2.12 -7.14
C ALA A 120 0.99 -1.22 -5.89
N TYR A 121 -0.17 -0.60 -5.78
CA TYR A 121 -0.54 0.24 -4.64
C TYR A 121 -1.96 -0.07 -4.16
N GLY A 122 -2.16 -0.04 -2.84
CA GLY A 122 -3.46 -0.25 -2.23
C GLY A 122 -3.49 0.05 -0.74
N PHE A 123 -4.57 -0.40 -0.09
CA PHE A 123 -4.83 -0.24 1.33
C PHE A 123 -5.09 -1.60 1.98
N ILE A 124 -4.52 -1.84 3.16
CA ILE A 124 -4.75 -3.07 3.92
C ILE A 124 -6.20 -3.10 4.40
N ASP A 125 -6.90 -4.20 4.13
CA ASP A 125 -8.26 -4.45 4.65
C ASP A 125 -8.20 -5.30 5.93
N THR A 126 -7.57 -6.46 5.82
CA THR A 126 -7.39 -7.44 6.90
C THR A 126 -5.99 -8.02 6.89
N ILE A 127 -5.54 -8.49 8.04
CA ILE A 127 -4.30 -9.24 8.19
C ILE A 127 -4.61 -10.57 8.85
N ASP A 128 -4.39 -11.65 8.12
CA ASP A 128 -4.57 -13.01 8.60
C ASP A 128 -3.27 -13.55 9.17
N HIS A 129 -3.34 -14.08 10.39
CA HIS A 129 -2.22 -14.72 11.07
C HIS A 129 -2.34 -16.22 10.90
N SER A 130 -1.47 -16.80 10.07
CA SER A 130 -1.41 -18.25 9.88
C SER A 130 -0.20 -18.82 10.60
N ARG A 131 -0.39 -19.96 11.26
CA ARG A 131 0.69 -20.77 11.82
C ARG A 131 0.71 -22.07 11.05
N ASP A 132 1.69 -22.19 10.18
CA ASP A 132 1.85 -23.36 9.33
C ASP A 132 3.23 -23.97 9.60
N ASN A 133 3.26 -25.25 9.96
CA ASN A 133 4.49 -25.99 10.30
C ASN A 133 5.41 -25.34 11.35
N GLY A 134 4.85 -24.55 12.28
CA GLY A 134 5.61 -23.85 13.33
C GLY A 134 6.19 -22.49 12.90
N GLU A 135 6.04 -22.08 11.64
CA GLU A 135 6.39 -20.75 11.15
C GLU A 135 5.19 -19.81 11.29
N LYS A 136 5.43 -18.57 11.78
CA LYS A 136 4.41 -17.52 11.84
C LYS A 136 4.39 -16.79 10.50
N LYS A 137 3.23 -16.75 9.85
CA LYS A 137 3.02 -16.03 8.59
C LYS A 137 2.01 -14.91 8.82
N MET A 138 2.29 -13.74 8.26
CA MET A 138 1.39 -12.60 8.22
C MET A 138 0.94 -12.40 6.77
N ILE A 139 -0.36 -12.53 6.52
CA ILE A 139 -0.93 -12.38 5.18
C ILE A 139 -1.78 -11.11 5.19
N ALA A 140 -1.30 -10.07 4.54
CA ALA A 140 -2.04 -8.83 4.38
C ALA A 140 -2.91 -8.91 3.13
N ASN A 141 -4.22 -8.79 3.30
CA ASN A 141 -5.16 -8.63 2.20
C ASN A 141 -5.23 -7.16 1.83
N VAL A 142 -4.78 -6.83 0.62
CA VAL A 142 -4.69 -5.45 0.13
C VAL A 142 -5.73 -5.20 -0.95
N ARG A 143 -6.46 -4.11 -0.81
CA ARG A 143 -7.41 -3.61 -1.82
C ARG A 143 -6.70 -2.53 -2.64
N SER A 144 -6.74 -2.65 -3.96
CA SER A 144 -6.14 -1.66 -4.86
C SER A 144 -6.72 -0.25 -4.64
N GLY A 145 -5.94 0.77 -5.01
CA GLY A 145 -6.35 2.17 -4.89
C GLY A 145 -7.65 2.53 -5.61
N ALA A 146 -8.12 1.70 -6.55
CA ALA A 146 -9.40 1.85 -7.24
C ALA A 146 -10.61 1.79 -6.28
N ILE A 147 -10.44 1.35 -5.03
CA ILE A 147 -11.48 1.52 -4.00
C ILE A 147 -11.88 2.98 -3.80
N ALA A 148 -10.96 3.92 -4.04
CA ALA A 148 -11.25 5.34 -3.98
C ALA A 148 -12.22 5.79 -5.08
N ASN A 149 -12.28 5.09 -6.22
CA ASN A 149 -13.24 5.39 -7.29
C ASN A 149 -14.69 5.08 -6.90
N HIS A 150 -14.88 4.20 -5.92
CA HIS A 150 -16.19 3.82 -5.39
C HIS A 150 -16.55 4.58 -4.10
N ARG A 151 -15.72 5.55 -3.68
CA ARG A 151 -16.11 6.45 -2.59
C ARG A 151 -17.08 7.49 -3.14
N ASP A 152 -18.34 7.35 -2.77
CA ASP A 152 -19.33 8.39 -3.01
C ASP A 152 -18.93 9.66 -2.25
N GLY A 153 -18.91 10.78 -2.96
CA GLY A 153 -18.61 12.09 -2.39
C GLY A 153 -19.65 12.46 -1.33
N TYR A 154 -19.17 12.91 -0.16
CA TYR A 154 -20.04 13.27 0.96
C TYR A 154 -20.87 14.55 0.69
N ARG A 155 -20.41 15.45 -0.18
CA ARG A 155 -21.12 16.68 -0.55
C ARG A 155 -21.94 16.47 -1.80
N THR A 156 -23.26 16.47 -1.62
CA THR A 156 -24.19 16.81 -2.70
C THR A 156 -24.33 18.33 -2.71
N ALA A 157 -24.29 18.97 -3.89
CA ALA A 157 -24.42 20.42 -4.01
C ALA A 157 -25.73 20.89 -3.37
N SER A 158 -25.63 21.79 -2.39
CA SER A 158 -26.81 22.38 -1.75
C SER A 158 -27.30 23.59 -2.53
N HIS A 159 -28.49 24.09 -2.17
CA HIS A 159 -29.01 25.33 -2.73
C HIS A 159 -28.06 26.51 -2.46
N GLU A 160 -27.45 26.56 -1.27
CA GLU A 160 -26.47 27.58 -0.89
C GLU A 160 -25.19 27.50 -1.74
N ASP A 161 -24.67 26.29 -1.98
CA ASP A 161 -23.52 26.07 -2.86
C ASP A 161 -23.85 26.50 -4.31
N GLN A 162 -25.09 26.29 -4.78
CA GLN A 162 -25.54 26.71 -6.11
C GLN A 162 -25.65 28.24 -6.23
N GLN A 163 -26.12 28.93 -5.19
CA GLN A 163 -26.20 30.40 -5.18
C GLN A 163 -24.83 31.08 -5.27
N LEU A 164 -23.76 30.42 -4.81
CA LEU A 164 -22.38 30.91 -4.96
C LEU A 164 -21.87 30.83 -6.40
N VAL A 165 -22.35 29.85 -7.19
CA VAL A 165 -21.93 29.65 -8.58
C VAL A 165 -22.84 30.41 -9.56
N SER A 166 -24.14 30.37 -9.35
CA SER A 166 -25.14 31.05 -10.19
C SER A 166 -26.22 31.71 -9.32
N PRO A 167 -26.04 33.00 -8.97
CA PRO A 167 -27.00 33.72 -8.15
C PRO A 167 -28.37 33.78 -8.85
N GLY A 168 -29.42 33.32 -8.17
CA GLY A 168 -30.79 33.28 -8.68
C GLY A 168 -31.26 31.91 -9.21
N ASP A 169 -30.38 30.92 -9.30
CA ASP A 169 -30.76 29.56 -9.71
C ASP A 169 -31.44 28.79 -8.55
N GLN A 170 -32.73 28.54 -8.70
CA GLN A 170 -33.59 27.91 -7.67
C GLN A 170 -33.75 26.40 -7.85
N PHE A 171 -32.97 25.77 -8.72
CA PHE A 171 -33.12 24.35 -9.05
C PHE A 171 -33.10 23.41 -7.82
N PHE A 172 -32.22 23.67 -6.84
CA PHE A 172 -32.17 22.87 -5.60
C PHE A 172 -33.06 23.38 -4.45
N GLN A 173 -33.89 24.42 -4.65
CA GLN A 173 -34.70 25.03 -3.58
C GLN A 173 -35.71 24.06 -2.94
N TYR A 174 -36.21 23.08 -3.69
CA TYR A 174 -37.17 22.07 -3.21
C TYR A 174 -36.60 20.65 -3.13
N ALA A 175 -35.32 20.48 -3.45
CA ALA A 175 -34.63 19.19 -3.37
C ALA A 175 -34.20 18.91 -1.92
N SER A 176 -35.15 18.65 -1.03
CA SER A 176 -34.84 18.33 0.37
C SER A 176 -34.67 16.81 0.58
N LYS A 177 -33.45 16.39 0.94
CA LYS A 177 -33.11 15.88 2.28
C LYS A 177 -31.68 15.34 2.28
N VAL A 178 -30.81 16.04 3.00
CA VAL A 178 -29.53 15.50 3.45
C VAL A 178 -29.83 14.37 4.44
N LYS A 179 -29.30 13.18 4.18
CA LYS A 179 -29.39 12.04 5.09
C LYS A 179 -28.47 12.32 6.28
N HIS A 180 -29.01 12.87 7.37
CA HIS A 180 -28.31 12.90 8.65
C HIS A 180 -28.52 11.54 9.33
N GLU A 181 -27.47 10.74 9.44
CA GLU A 181 -27.45 9.59 10.34
C GLU A 181 -27.14 10.10 11.76
N THR A 182 -28.19 10.21 12.58
CA THR A 182 -28.06 10.45 14.02
C THR A 182 -27.88 9.12 14.73
N PHE A 183 -26.73 8.92 15.38
CA PHE A 183 -26.48 7.78 16.24
C PHE A 183 -26.90 8.11 17.68
N ASP A 184 -27.94 7.47 18.19
CA ASP A 184 -28.25 7.45 19.62
C ASP A 184 -27.35 6.43 20.31
N ILE A 185 -26.18 6.88 20.79
CA ILE A 185 -25.31 6.06 21.62
C ILE A 185 -25.84 6.14 23.06
N LYS A 186 -26.48 5.06 23.53
CA LYS A 186 -26.77 4.87 24.96
C LYS A 186 -25.62 4.10 25.58
N PHE A 187 -25.06 4.67 26.66
CA PHE A 187 -24.18 3.93 27.56
C PHE A 187 -25.08 3.27 28.60
N ASP A 188 -25.10 1.93 28.62
CA ASP A 188 -25.58 1.16 29.77
C ASP A 188 -24.53 1.18 30.90
#